data_AF-A0A2F0AK40-F1
#
_entry.id   AF-A0A2F0AK40-F1
#
_cell.length_a   1.000
_cell.length_b   1.000
_cell.length_c   1.000
_cell.angle_alpha   90.00
_cell.angle_beta   90.00
_cell.angle_gamma   90.00
#
_symmetry.space_group_name_H-M   'P 1'
#
loop_
_entity.id
_entity.type
_entity.pdbx_description
1 polymer ?
#
loop_
_entity_poly.entity_id
_entity_poly.type
_entity_poly.pdbx_seq_one_letter_code
_entity_poly.pdbx_strand_id
1 'polypeptide(L)'
;MADVATEENTNTEALEQFEGLTGVQKCAILMLLIGEDEAANIMTNLNPEEVKTLGTTMYEVQDIDQETVNLVLDEFLQIIKANTALGFGASDYISSV
;
A
#
# COMPACT_ATOMS: atom_id res chain seq x y z
N MET A 1 -9.99 -26.76 -19.65
CA MET A 1 -10.14 -27.15 -18.22
C MET A 1 -8.79 -27.07 -17.50
N ALA A 2 -8.04 -25.98 -17.68
CA ALA A 2 -6.67 -25.86 -17.17
C ALA A 2 -6.31 -24.45 -16.65
N ASP A 3 -7.28 -23.59 -16.38
CA ASP A 3 -7.03 -22.17 -16.06
C ASP A 3 -7.37 -21.76 -14.62
N VAL A 4 -7.97 -22.64 -13.81
CA VAL A 4 -8.49 -22.25 -12.48
C VAL A 4 -7.47 -22.43 -11.34
N ALA A 5 -6.32 -23.07 -11.59
CA ALA A 5 -5.35 -23.39 -10.54
C ALA A 5 -4.28 -22.30 -10.31
N THR A 6 -4.18 -21.31 -11.19
CA THR A 6 -3.18 -20.24 -11.11
C THR A 6 -3.60 -19.05 -10.24
N GLU A 7 -4.90 -18.86 -10.01
CA GLU A 7 -5.44 -17.68 -9.30
C GLU A 7 -5.45 -17.84 -7.75
N GLU A 8 -5.50 -19.06 -7.20
CA GLU A 8 -5.47 -19.24 -5.73
C GLU A 8 -4.07 -19.14 -5.11
N ASN A 9 -3.00 -19.42 -5.88
CA ASN A 9 -1.64 -19.46 -5.34
C ASN A 9 -1.05 -18.06 -5.13
N THR A 10 -1.34 -17.12 -6.04
CA THR A 10 -0.83 -15.74 -5.95
C THR A 10 -1.37 -15.00 -4.72
N ASN A 11 -2.64 -15.26 -4.36
CA ASN A 11 -3.28 -14.63 -3.21
C ASN A 11 -2.62 -15.00 -1.88
N THR A 12 -2.14 -16.24 -1.74
CA THR A 12 -1.48 -16.69 -0.50
C THR A 12 -0.09 -16.07 -0.36
N GLU A 13 0.71 -16.05 -1.44
CA GLU A 13 2.05 -15.45 -1.44
C GLU A 13 2.01 -13.93 -1.20
N ALA A 14 1.05 -13.23 -1.81
CA ALA A 14 0.84 -11.80 -1.61
C ALA A 14 0.42 -11.45 -0.18
N LEU A 15 -0.43 -12.29 0.44
CA LEU A 15 -0.82 -12.11 1.84
C LEU A 15 0.38 -12.30 2.80
N GLU A 16 1.20 -13.33 2.58
CA GLU A 16 2.42 -13.54 3.38
C GLU A 16 3.41 -12.39 3.21
N GLN A 17 3.59 -11.91 1.97
CA GLN A 17 4.44 -10.76 1.68
C GLN A 17 3.91 -9.50 2.36
N PHE A 18 2.60 -9.24 2.28
CA PHE A 18 1.92 -8.14 2.95
C PHE A 18 2.08 -8.16 4.48
N GLU A 19 1.89 -9.32 5.11
CA GLU A 19 2.05 -9.48 6.56
C GLU A 19 3.51 -9.29 7.01
N GLY A 20 4.47 -9.58 6.13
CA GLY A 20 5.90 -9.33 6.34
C GLY A 20 6.32 -7.86 6.22
N LEU A 21 5.48 -6.99 5.66
CA LEU A 21 5.84 -5.58 5.45
C LEU A 21 5.79 -4.77 6.75
N THR A 22 6.87 -4.05 7.01
CA THR A 22 6.93 -3.03 8.05
C THR A 22 6.10 -1.81 7.67
N GLY A 23 5.67 -1.02 8.67
CA GLY A 23 4.93 0.23 8.41
C GLY A 23 5.69 1.22 7.52
N VAL A 24 7.03 1.26 7.60
CA VAL A 24 7.85 2.11 6.72
C VAL A 24 7.83 1.62 5.27
N GLN A 25 7.87 0.31 5.05
CA GLN A 25 7.73 -0.29 3.72
C GLN A 25 6.34 -0.03 3.13
N LYS A 26 5.27 -0.17 3.94
CA LYS A 26 3.91 0.19 3.52
C LYS A 26 3.80 1.66 3.14
N CYS A 27 4.37 2.57 3.94
CA CYS A 27 4.44 3.99 3.59
C CYS A 27 5.22 4.24 2.29
N ALA A 28 6.36 3.56 2.08
CA ALA A 28 7.15 3.70 0.88
C ALA A 28 6.35 3.29 -0.38
N ILE A 29 5.61 2.18 -0.31
CA ILE A 29 4.70 1.74 -1.39
C ILE A 29 3.64 2.80 -1.68
N LEU A 30 2.98 3.34 -0.64
CA LEU A 30 1.98 4.39 -0.81
C LEU A 30 2.57 5.66 -1.46
N MET A 31 3.79 6.05 -1.08
CA MET A 31 4.45 7.20 -1.71
C MET A 31 4.75 6.97 -3.20
N LEU A 32 5.14 5.75 -3.58
CA LEU A 32 5.32 5.40 -4.99
C LEU A 32 4.00 5.48 -5.78
N LEU A 33 2.87 5.15 -5.15
CA LEU A 33 1.54 5.22 -5.79
C LEU A 33 1.06 6.66 -6.01
N ILE A 34 1.33 7.57 -5.07
CA ILE A 34 0.90 8.97 -5.19
C ILE A 34 1.83 9.74 -6.16
N GLY A 35 3.09 9.30 -6.29
CA GLY A 35 4.06 9.83 -7.25
C GLY A 35 5.10 10.75 -6.62
N GLU A 36 6.15 11.05 -7.39
CA GLU A 36 7.37 11.73 -6.90
C GLU A 36 7.09 13.14 -6.35
N ASP A 37 6.31 13.95 -7.07
CA ASP A 37 6.05 15.34 -6.68
C ASP A 37 5.31 15.44 -5.34
N GLU A 38 4.26 14.63 -5.17
CA GLU A 38 3.45 14.61 -3.95
C GLU A 38 4.20 13.95 -2.79
N ALA A 39 4.95 12.87 -3.06
CA ALA A 39 5.81 12.24 -2.06
C ALA A 39 6.89 13.22 -1.55
N ALA A 40 7.52 13.99 -2.44
CA ALA A 40 8.51 14.99 -2.07
C ALA A 40 7.91 16.05 -1.13
N ASN A 41 6.68 16.50 -1.40
CA ASN A 41 5.97 17.41 -0.52
C ASN A 41 5.72 16.80 0.87
N ILE A 42 5.33 15.53 0.96
CA ILE A 42 5.18 14.83 2.24
C ILE A 42 6.53 14.73 2.97
N MET A 43 7.61 14.39 2.26
CA MET A 43 8.95 14.28 2.83
C MET A 43 9.45 15.58 3.47
N THR A 44 8.98 16.75 3.02
CA THR A 44 9.35 18.03 3.66
C THR A 44 8.91 18.15 5.13
N ASN A 45 7.93 17.35 5.54
CA ASN A 45 7.42 17.32 6.91
C ASN A 45 8.15 16.31 7.82
N LEU A 46 9.07 15.52 7.26
CA LEU A 46 9.83 14.50 7.99
C LEU A 46 11.17 15.04 8.46
N ASN A 47 11.73 14.43 9.51
CA ASN A 47 13.08 14.74 9.94
C ASN A 47 14.14 14.05 9.04
N PRO A 48 15.42 14.48 9.06
CA PRO A 48 16.44 13.94 8.17
C PRO A 48 16.69 12.43 8.31
N GLU A 49 16.49 11.85 9.49
CA GLU A 49 16.65 10.40 9.71
C GLU A 49 15.48 9.60 9.11
N GLU A 50 14.26 10.11 9.24
CA GLU A 50 13.05 9.54 8.64
C GLU A 50 13.12 9.58 7.12
N VAL A 51 13.52 10.72 6.53
CA VAL A 51 13.69 10.85 5.07
C VAL A 51 14.70 9.83 4.55
N LYS A 52 15.83 9.65 5.25
CA LYS A 52 16.85 8.68 4.85
C LYS A 52 16.33 7.25 4.90
N THR A 53 15.66 6.89 6.00
CA THR A 53 15.08 5.56 6.18
C THR A 53 14.07 5.28 5.08
N LEU A 54 13.11 6.19 4.90
CA LEU A 54 12.05 6.07 3.91
C LEU A 54 12.60 6.02 2.49
N GLY A 55 13.57 6.88 2.14
CA GLY A 55 14.20 6.88 0.82
C GLY A 55 14.97 5.60 0.51
N THR A 56 15.59 4.97 1.53
CA THR A 56 16.23 3.66 1.36
C THR A 56 15.19 2.57 1.13
N THR A 57 14.13 2.57 1.94
CA THR A 57 13.03 1.62 1.84
C THR A 57 12.27 1.74 0.51
N MET A 58 12.12 2.95 -0.05
CA MET A 58 11.52 3.17 -1.37
C MET A 58 12.23 2.44 -2.50
N TYR A 59 13.54 2.23 -2.39
CA TYR A 59 14.30 1.44 -3.35
C TYR A 59 14.09 -0.07 -3.14
N GLU A 60 13.94 -0.50 -1.89
CA GLU A 60 13.75 -1.92 -1.54
C GLU A 60 12.36 -2.46 -1.92
N VAL A 61 11.34 -1.60 -1.93
CA VAL A 61 9.94 -2.01 -2.20
C VAL A 61 9.55 -1.97 -3.68
N GLN A 62 10.50 -1.74 -4.60
CA GLN A 62 10.22 -1.67 -6.05
C GLN A 62 9.83 -3.03 -6.67
N ASP A 63 10.27 -4.13 -6.07
CA ASP A 63 10.04 -5.51 -6.56
C ASP A 63 8.79 -6.17 -5.93
N ILE A 64 7.92 -5.40 -5.28
CA ILE A 64 6.70 -5.92 -4.67
C ILE A 64 5.65 -6.21 -5.75
N ASP A 65 4.94 -7.33 -5.61
CA ASP A 65 3.89 -7.72 -6.52
C ASP A 65 2.66 -6.80 -6.43
N GLN A 66 1.89 -6.76 -7.51
CA GLN A 66 0.72 -5.89 -7.60
C GLN A 66 -0.37 -6.24 -6.57
N GLU A 67 -0.51 -7.51 -6.18
CA GLU A 67 -1.54 -7.98 -5.26
C GLU A 67 -1.25 -7.48 -3.83
N THR A 68 0.00 -7.58 -3.37
CA THR A 68 0.49 -6.98 -2.13
C THR A 68 0.31 -5.47 -2.11
N VAL A 69 0.60 -4.78 -3.22
CA VAL A 69 0.39 -3.33 -3.31
C VAL A 69 -1.08 -2.96 -3.10
N ASN A 70 -2.02 -3.72 -3.68
CA ASN A 70 -3.45 -3.51 -3.46
C ASN A 70 -3.85 -3.74 -2.00
N LEU A 71 -3.30 -4.78 -1.34
CA LEU A 71 -3.55 -5.04 0.08
C LEU A 71 -3.10 -3.87 0.98
N VAL A 72 -1.94 -3.28 0.70
CA VAL A 72 -1.46 -2.08 1.42
C VAL A 72 -2.38 -0.87 1.20
N LEU A 73 -2.86 -0.67 -0.03
CA LEU A 73 -3.80 0.41 -0.34
C LEU A 73 -5.13 0.21 0.39
N ASP A 74 -5.65 -1.02 0.40
CA ASP A 74 -6.90 -1.35 1.10
C ASP A 74 -6.80 -1.12 2.61
N GLU A 75 -5.70 -1.55 3.23
CA GLU A 75 -5.42 -1.28 4.65
C GLU A 75 -5.40 0.23 4.93
N PHE A 76 -4.70 1.00 4.10
CA PHE A 76 -4.64 2.46 4.23
C PHE A 76 -6.02 3.11 4.13
N LEU A 77 -6.84 2.70 3.15
CA LEU A 77 -8.21 3.18 3.01
C LEU A 77 -9.08 2.79 4.20
N GLN A 78 -8.90 1.60 4.77
CA GLN A 78 -9.61 1.18 5.98
C GLN A 78 -9.22 2.05 7.19
N ILE A 79 -7.93 2.37 7.36
CA ILE A 79 -7.45 3.24 8.43
C ILE A 79 -8.02 4.66 8.28
N ILE A 80 -8.03 5.20 7.05
CA ILE A 80 -8.65 6.51 6.78
C ILE A 80 -10.15 6.45 7.07
N LYS A 81 -10.87 5.42 6.64
CA LYS A 81 -12.31 5.26 6.92
C LYS A 81 -12.59 5.20 8.42
N ALA A 82 -11.75 4.51 9.19
CA ALA A 82 -11.90 4.42 10.65
C ALA A 82 -11.67 5.78 11.34
N ASN A 83 -10.66 6.55 10.89
CA ASN A 83 -10.38 7.88 11.44
C ASN A 83 -11.32 8.99 10.90
N THR A 84 -11.91 8.77 9.72
CA THR A 84 -12.85 9.68 9.03
C THR A 84 -14.30 9.21 9.18
N ALA A 85 -14.61 8.36 10.17
CA ALA A 85 -15.98 7.90 10.46
C ALA A 85 -16.95 9.06 10.82
N LEU A 86 -16.48 10.31 10.79
CA LEU A 86 -17.26 11.52 10.58
C LEU A 86 -17.07 12.07 9.15
N GLY A 87 -17.66 11.44 8.14
CA GLY A 87 -18.17 12.19 6.98
C GLY A 87 -17.52 12.05 5.60
N PHE A 88 -16.95 10.90 5.22
CA PHE A 88 -16.73 10.64 3.77
C PHE A 88 -17.23 9.26 3.35
N GLY A 89 -18.48 9.23 2.85
CA GLY A 89 -18.99 8.29 1.86
C GLY A 89 -18.76 6.80 2.13
N ALA A 90 -19.50 6.22 3.06
CA ALA A 90 -19.62 4.77 3.25
C ALA A 90 -20.32 4.03 2.09
N SER A 91 -20.26 4.51 0.83
CA SER A 91 -21.16 4.02 -0.23
C SER A 91 -20.54 3.47 -1.51
N ASP A 92 -19.26 3.72 -1.86
CA ASP A 92 -18.85 3.50 -3.26
C ASP A 92 -17.94 2.30 -3.54
N TYR A 93 -17.60 1.45 -2.57
CA TYR A 93 -16.75 0.27 -2.83
C TYR A 93 -17.47 -1.09 -2.82
N ILE A 94 -18.81 -1.11 -2.82
CA ILE A 94 -19.60 -2.37 -2.83
C ILE A 94 -20.14 -2.71 -4.23
N SER A 95 -19.70 -2.05 -5.32
CA SER A 95 -20.16 -2.44 -6.66
C SER A 95 -19.16 -2.19 -7.78
N SER A 96 -18.36 -3.20 -8.07
CA SER A 96 -18.26 -3.82 -9.40
C SER A 96 -17.43 -5.10 -9.25
N VAL A 97 -18.07 -6.27 -9.22
CA VAL A 97 -18.08 -7.30 -10.30
C VAL A 97 -16.70 -7.67 -10.84
#